data_AF-A0A062GCK1-F1
#
_entry.id   AF-A0A062GCK1-F1
#
_cell.length_a   1.000
_cell.length_b   1.000
_cell.length_c   1.000
_cell.angle_alpha   90.00
_cell.angle_beta   90.00
_cell.angle_gamma   90.00
#
_symmetry.space_group_name_H-M   'P 1'
#
loop_
_entity.id
_entity.type
_entity.pdbx_description
1 polymer ?
#
loop_
_entity_poly.entity_id
_entity_poly.type
_entity_poly.pdbx_seq_one_letter_code
_entity_poly.pdbx_strand_id
1 'polypeptide(L)'
;GAKPFTVRNAPDGKIKFNGTDEDWIQMRDAMIDVIQSGTGRGIRTPLYQIAGKTGTAQVKSIAQGKRYNEAALSERQLDHGLFVGFAPAEKPEIAIAVIWENGRHGGSAAQLARPVFDYWLLTRKKNPIRPANHQVNGGLMTAGIKPGELPSGGESSGPASATATTNKPAASTPQAAPARPATNEADE
;
A
#
# COMPACT_ATOMS: atom_id res chain seq x y z
N GLY A 1 21.96 -16.82 27.95
CA GLY A 1 21.95 -17.53 26.65
C GLY A 1 20.72 -17.14 25.88
N ALA A 2 20.86 -16.83 24.59
CA ALA A 2 19.71 -16.49 23.74
C ALA A 2 18.79 -17.71 23.62
N LYS A 3 17.51 -17.55 23.98
CA LYS A 3 16.51 -18.60 23.73
C LYS A 3 16.40 -18.80 22.21
N PRO A 4 16.53 -20.03 21.69
CA PRO A 4 16.31 -20.28 20.28
C PRO A 4 14.88 -19.86 19.91
N PHE A 5 14.75 -18.86 19.04
CA PHE A 5 13.48 -18.42 18.49
C PHE A 5 13.31 -19.06 17.12
N THR A 6 12.29 -19.90 16.97
CA THR A 6 11.94 -20.45 15.66
C THR A 6 11.17 -19.39 14.89
N VAL A 7 11.75 -18.91 13.79
CA VAL A 7 11.05 -18.00 12.87
C VAL A 7 9.88 -18.76 12.25
N ARG A 8 8.65 -18.42 12.65
CA ARG A 8 7.43 -18.94 12.03
C ARG A 8 7.09 -18.02 10.86
N ASN A 9 7.31 -18.51 9.64
CA ASN A 9 6.98 -17.77 8.41
C ASN A 9 5.48 -17.73 8.10
N ALA A 10 4.65 -18.45 8.88
CA ALA A 10 3.20 -18.42 8.78
C ALA A 10 2.56 -18.62 10.16
N PRO A 11 1.38 -18.02 10.43
CA PRO A 11 0.58 -18.37 11.60
C PRO A 11 0.20 -19.85 11.56
N ASP A 12 0.11 -20.50 12.72
CA ASP A 12 -0.44 -21.87 12.84
C ASP A 12 -1.97 -21.91 12.67
N GLY A 13 -2.58 -20.77 12.31
CA GLY A 13 -4.01 -20.61 12.05
C GLY A 13 -4.89 -20.76 13.30
N LYS A 14 -4.29 -21.03 14.46
CA LYS A 14 -5.01 -21.33 15.71
C LYS A 14 -4.82 -20.19 16.69
N ILE A 15 -5.72 -19.21 16.64
CA ILE A 15 -5.81 -18.20 17.69
C ILE A 15 -6.47 -18.88 18.89
N LYS A 16 -5.76 -18.94 20.03
CA LYS A 16 -6.36 -19.34 21.30
C LYS A 16 -7.29 -18.23 21.76
N PHE A 17 -8.52 -18.25 21.27
CA PHE A 17 -9.56 -17.31 21.62
C PHE A 17 -10.42 -17.89 22.75
N ASN A 18 -10.69 -17.07 23.77
CA ASN A 18 -11.48 -17.45 24.94
C ASN A 18 -12.88 -16.79 24.88
N GLY A 19 -13.59 -17.00 23.77
CA GLY A 19 -14.93 -16.47 23.48
C GLY A 19 -15.64 -17.31 22.41
N THR A 20 -16.78 -16.86 21.90
CA THR A 20 -17.57 -17.58 20.88
C THR A 20 -17.32 -17.05 19.47
N ASP A 21 -17.75 -17.79 18.45
CA ASP A 21 -17.64 -17.33 17.05
C ASP A 21 -18.47 -16.06 16.80
N GLU A 22 -19.58 -15.88 17.54
CA GLU A 22 -20.38 -14.66 17.50
C GLU A 22 -19.61 -13.43 18.01
N ASP A 23 -18.70 -13.59 18.98
CA ASP A 23 -17.86 -12.47 19.46
C ASP A 23 -16.94 -11.94 18.35
N TRP A 24 -16.46 -12.82 17.47
CA TRP A 24 -15.66 -12.43 16.30
C TRP A 24 -16.48 -11.62 15.30
N ILE A 25 -17.73 -12.04 15.05
CA ILE A 25 -18.66 -11.33 14.17
C ILE A 25 -18.96 -9.95 14.75
N GLN A 26 -19.31 -9.87 16.03
CA GLN A 26 -19.59 -8.60 16.71
C GLN A 26 -18.37 -7.66 16.70
N MET A 27 -17.17 -8.19 16.92
CA MET A 27 -15.93 -7.40 16.87
C MET A 27 -15.67 -6.87 15.46
N ARG A 28 -15.84 -7.70 14.43
CA ARG A 28 -15.70 -7.27 13.03
C ARG A 28 -16.70 -6.17 12.71
N ASP A 29 -17.96 -6.33 13.09
CA ASP A 29 -19.02 -5.38 12.79
C ASP A 29 -18.78 -4.05 13.51
N ALA A 30 -18.36 -4.08 14.78
CA ALA A 30 -17.92 -2.89 15.50
C ALA A 30 -16.73 -2.19 14.84
N MET A 31 -15.77 -2.95 14.29
CA MET A 31 -14.64 -2.41 13.53
C MET A 31 -15.05 -1.84 12.16
N ILE A 32 -16.08 -2.40 11.52
CA ILE A 32 -16.68 -1.83 10.31
C ILE A 32 -17.33 -0.49 10.64
N ASP A 33 -18.05 -0.41 11.77
CA ASP A 33 -18.71 0.82 12.21
C ASP A 33 -17.72 1.95 12.50
N VAL A 34 -16.51 1.67 12.95
CA VAL A 34 -15.47 2.71 13.06
C VAL A 34 -15.18 3.38 11.71
N ILE A 35 -15.27 2.64 10.61
CA ILE A 35 -15.06 3.15 9.25
C ILE A 35 -16.33 3.71 8.63
N GLN A 36 -17.50 3.11 8.88
CA GLN A 36 -18.77 3.59 8.33
C GLN A 36 -19.26 4.83 9.07
N SER A 37 -19.13 4.78 10.39
CA SER A 37 -19.79 5.67 11.33
C SER A 37 -18.90 6.26 12.44
N GLY A 38 -17.59 6.03 12.41
CA GLY A 38 -16.69 6.45 13.49
C GLY A 38 -15.50 7.30 13.05
N THR A 39 -14.43 7.18 13.84
CA THR A 39 -13.17 7.94 13.73
C THR A 39 -12.35 7.60 12.48
N GLY A 40 -12.64 6.47 11.82
CA GLY A 40 -12.01 6.05 10.57
C GLY A 40 -12.80 6.41 9.31
N ARG A 41 -13.88 7.20 9.41
CA ARG A 41 -14.77 7.52 8.27
C ARG A 41 -14.08 8.03 7.01
N GLY A 42 -12.94 8.71 7.15
CA GLY A 42 -12.19 9.26 6.03
C GLY A 42 -11.70 8.23 5.00
N ILE A 43 -11.66 6.94 5.36
CA ILE A 43 -11.18 5.87 4.45
C ILE A 43 -12.29 4.99 3.89
N ARG A 44 -13.56 5.33 4.14
CA ARG A 44 -14.71 4.61 3.60
C ARG A 44 -14.69 4.62 2.07
N THR A 45 -15.12 3.51 1.47
CA THR A 45 -15.27 3.35 0.02
C THR A 45 -16.48 2.50 -0.31
N PRO A 46 -17.09 2.68 -1.51
CA PRO A 46 -18.09 1.75 -2.01
C PRO A 46 -17.50 0.45 -2.61
N LEU A 47 -16.19 0.38 -2.85
CA LEU A 47 -15.57 -0.72 -3.61
C LEU A 47 -15.33 -2.01 -2.79
N TYR A 48 -15.15 -1.87 -1.48
CA TYR A 48 -14.93 -2.96 -0.53
C TYR A 48 -15.16 -2.45 0.90
N GLN A 49 -15.40 -3.37 1.83
CA GLN A 49 -15.59 -3.01 3.24
C GLN A 49 -14.29 -3.13 4.02
N ILE A 50 -13.99 -2.12 4.85
CA ILE A 50 -12.83 -2.11 5.75
C ILE A 50 -13.34 -2.26 7.18
N ALA A 51 -12.73 -3.17 7.93
CA ALA A 51 -12.86 -3.24 9.37
C ALA A 51 -11.57 -2.67 9.98
N GLY A 52 -11.67 -1.67 10.86
CA GLY A 52 -10.48 -1.09 11.47
C GLY A 52 -10.75 -0.41 12.80
N LYS A 53 -9.66 -0.09 13.50
CA LYS A 53 -9.68 0.66 14.74
C LYS A 53 -8.63 1.75 14.68
N THR A 54 -9.03 2.95 15.07
CA THR A 54 -8.10 4.08 15.28
C THR A 54 -7.67 4.12 16.74
N GLY A 55 -6.44 4.59 16.96
CA GLY A 55 -5.90 4.94 18.27
C GLY A 55 -5.11 6.25 18.21
N THR A 56 -4.85 6.81 19.39
CA THR A 56 -3.97 7.96 19.58
C THR A 56 -3.06 7.65 20.75
N ALA A 57 -1.75 7.84 20.61
CA ALA A 57 -0.81 7.67 21.71
C ALA A 57 -0.23 9.04 22.10
N GLN A 58 -0.43 9.44 23.35
CA GLN A 58 0.01 10.73 23.86
C GLN A 58 1.50 10.71 24.20
N VAL A 59 2.23 11.72 23.73
CA VAL A 59 3.70 11.81 23.90
C VAL A 59 4.10 12.46 25.23
N LYS A 60 3.23 13.28 25.84
CA LYS A 60 3.49 13.92 27.14
C LYS A 60 2.42 13.60 28.17
N SER A 61 2.88 13.28 29.39
CA SER A 61 2.03 13.27 30.57
C SER A 61 1.62 14.70 30.92
N ILE A 62 0.32 14.92 31.02
CA ILE A 62 -0.24 16.17 31.52
C ILE A 62 -0.08 16.15 33.04
N ALA A 63 0.57 17.15 33.63
CA ALA A 63 0.60 17.31 35.08
C ALA A 63 -0.83 17.40 35.65
N GLN A 64 -1.11 16.73 36.76
CA GLN A 64 -2.43 16.66 37.38
C GLN A 64 -3.06 18.06 37.50
N GLY A 65 -4.23 18.26 36.88
CA GLY A 65 -4.98 19.53 36.93
C GLY A 65 -4.75 20.51 35.77
N LYS A 66 -3.90 20.20 34.78
CA LYS A 66 -3.79 21.00 33.54
C LYS A 66 -4.65 20.42 32.42
N ARG A 67 -5.16 21.27 31.52
CA ARG A 67 -5.86 20.84 30.30
C ARG A 67 -4.87 20.68 29.15
N TYR A 68 -5.09 19.64 28.34
CA TYR A 68 -4.36 19.44 27.08
C TYR A 68 -4.56 20.65 26.18
N ASN A 69 -3.47 21.25 25.71
CA ASN A 69 -3.51 22.32 24.72
C ASN A 69 -2.60 21.96 23.54
N GLU A 70 -3.19 21.36 22.51
CA GLU A 70 -2.48 20.94 21.30
C GLU A 70 -1.81 22.12 20.57
N ALA A 71 -2.41 23.31 20.60
CA ALA A 71 -1.89 24.51 19.95
C ALA A 71 -0.63 25.07 20.64
N ALA A 72 -0.33 24.64 21.87
CA ALA A 72 0.86 25.04 22.61
C ALA A 72 2.00 23.99 22.50
N LEU A 73 1.78 22.88 21.79
CA LEU A 73 2.76 21.82 21.62
C LEU A 73 3.66 22.11 20.41
N SER A 74 4.95 21.79 20.53
CA SER A 74 5.84 21.75 19.36
C SER A 74 5.53 20.51 18.52
N GLU A 75 5.89 20.51 17.24
CA GLU A 75 5.59 19.41 16.31
C GLU A 75 6.05 18.03 16.82
N ARG A 76 7.17 17.97 17.57
CA ARG A 76 7.71 16.74 18.18
C ARG A 76 6.94 16.26 19.42
N GLN A 77 5.97 17.04 19.87
CA GLN A 77 5.16 16.75 21.06
C GLN A 77 3.72 16.43 20.68
N LEU A 78 3.41 16.37 19.38
CA LEU A 78 2.10 15.96 18.90
C LEU A 78 1.88 14.48 19.16
N ASP A 79 0.65 14.13 19.47
CA ASP A 79 0.25 12.74 19.66
C ASP A 79 0.52 11.91 18.40
N HIS A 80 0.78 10.62 18.58
CA HIS A 80 0.96 9.69 17.46
C HIS A 80 -0.39 9.16 17.01
N GLY A 81 -0.59 9.06 15.70
CA GLY A 81 -1.76 8.42 15.11
C GLY A 81 -1.53 6.92 14.96
N LEU A 82 -2.50 6.11 15.41
CA LEU A 82 -2.47 4.67 15.20
C LEU A 82 -3.69 4.23 14.41
N PHE A 83 -3.48 3.27 13.52
CA PHE A 83 -4.54 2.58 12.83
C PHE A 83 -4.19 1.11 12.66
N VAL A 84 -5.13 0.22 12.95
CA VAL A 84 -5.03 -1.20 12.63
C VAL A 84 -6.32 -1.61 11.94
N GLY A 85 -6.23 -2.31 10.81
CA GLY A 85 -7.41 -2.77 10.11
C GLY A 85 -7.12 -3.82 9.06
N PHE A 86 -8.18 -4.41 8.53
CA PHE A 86 -8.12 -5.44 7.50
C PHE A 86 -9.24 -5.26 6.48
N ALA A 87 -9.00 -5.78 5.28
CA ALA A 87 -9.96 -5.70 4.18
C ALA A 87 -9.79 -6.85 3.16
N PRO A 88 -10.87 -7.26 2.47
CA PRO A 88 -12.28 -6.97 2.77
C PRO A 88 -12.70 -7.48 4.16
N ALA A 89 -13.66 -6.84 4.81
CA ALA A 89 -14.04 -7.20 6.19
C ALA A 89 -14.54 -8.65 6.33
N GLU A 90 -15.34 -9.14 5.39
CA GLU A 90 -15.90 -10.50 5.42
C GLU A 90 -14.89 -11.60 5.08
N LYS A 91 -13.99 -11.33 4.13
CA LYS A 91 -12.97 -12.29 3.70
C LYS A 91 -11.62 -11.57 3.59
N PRO A 92 -10.91 -11.37 4.71
CA PRO A 92 -9.72 -10.54 4.74
C PRO A 92 -8.60 -11.07 3.84
N GLU A 93 -8.08 -10.21 2.95
CA GLU A 93 -6.93 -10.52 2.10
C GLU A 93 -5.65 -9.79 2.54
N ILE A 94 -5.79 -8.74 3.35
CA ILE A 94 -4.68 -7.94 3.89
C ILE A 94 -5.06 -7.36 5.26
N ALA A 95 -4.09 -7.33 6.17
CA ALA A 95 -4.13 -6.57 7.40
C ALA A 95 -3.01 -5.54 7.42
N ILE A 96 -3.29 -4.34 7.92
CA ILE A 96 -2.38 -3.20 7.96
C ILE A 96 -2.37 -2.64 9.38
N ALA A 97 -1.17 -2.39 9.91
CA ALA A 97 -0.96 -1.58 11.09
C ALA A 97 -0.12 -0.36 10.70
N VAL A 98 -0.61 0.84 11.02
CA VAL A 98 0.07 2.11 10.77
C VAL A 98 0.31 2.81 12.08
N ILE A 99 1.55 3.23 12.29
CA ILE A 99 1.93 4.19 13.31
C ILE A 99 2.43 5.42 12.58
N TRP A 100 1.75 6.54 12.79
CA TRP A 100 2.17 7.84 12.31
C TRP A 100 2.68 8.67 13.48
N GLU A 101 3.99 8.72 13.63
CA GLU A 101 4.66 9.57 14.61
C GLU A 101 4.28 11.04 14.39
N ASN A 102 3.86 11.70 15.47
CA ASN A 102 3.33 13.07 15.47
C ASN A 102 2.13 13.26 14.52
N GLY A 103 1.42 12.18 14.17
CA GLY A 103 0.26 12.17 13.27
C GLY A 103 -1.05 12.69 13.87
N ARG A 104 -1.02 13.18 15.12
CA ARG A 104 -2.10 13.79 15.92
C ARG A 104 -3.23 12.84 16.33
N HIS A 105 -3.82 12.13 15.39
CA HIS A 105 -4.93 11.22 15.68
C HIS A 105 -4.96 10.03 14.73
N GLY A 106 -5.56 8.93 15.18
CA GLY A 106 -5.65 7.70 14.38
C GLY A 106 -6.41 7.83 13.07
N GLY A 107 -7.29 8.82 12.91
CA GLY A 107 -7.90 9.14 11.61
C GLY A 107 -6.88 9.52 10.54
N SER A 108 -5.80 10.22 10.90
CA SER A 108 -4.71 10.56 9.97
C SER A 108 -3.93 9.30 9.58
N ALA A 109 -3.62 8.44 10.55
CA ALA A 109 -2.97 7.16 10.28
C ALA A 109 -3.83 6.24 9.39
N ALA A 110 -5.15 6.27 9.58
CA ALA A 110 -6.08 5.55 8.71
C ALA A 110 -5.97 6.02 7.25
N GLN A 111 -5.91 7.33 7.00
CA GLN A 111 -5.76 7.87 5.64
C GLN A 111 -4.49 7.38 4.94
N LEU A 112 -3.39 7.14 5.66
CA LEU A 112 -2.18 6.52 5.09
C LEU A 112 -2.39 5.05 4.70
N ALA A 113 -3.26 4.33 5.40
CA ALA A 113 -3.58 2.94 5.07
C ALA A 113 -4.46 2.81 3.81
N ARG A 114 -5.26 3.85 3.47
CA ARG A 114 -6.22 3.80 2.37
C ARG A 114 -5.60 3.45 1.01
N PRO A 115 -4.54 4.14 0.53
CA PRO A 115 -3.89 3.81 -0.73
C PRO A 115 -3.30 2.41 -0.77
N VAL A 116 -2.86 1.89 0.39
CA VAL A 116 -2.29 0.54 0.49
C VAL A 116 -3.38 -0.52 0.30
N PHE A 117 -4.55 -0.33 0.93
CA PHE A 117 -5.71 -1.19 0.68
C PHE A 117 -6.15 -1.13 -0.79
N ASP A 118 -6.25 0.08 -1.37
CA ASP A 118 -6.64 0.28 -2.76
C ASP A 118 -5.68 -0.41 -3.72
N TYR A 119 -4.38 -0.24 -3.48
CA TYR A 119 -3.36 -0.91 -4.27
C TYR A 119 -3.51 -2.41 -4.16
N TRP A 120 -3.56 -2.99 -2.96
CA TRP A 120 -3.61 -4.43 -2.77
C TRP A 120 -4.84 -5.09 -3.40
N LEU A 121 -6.02 -4.50 -3.19
CA LEU A 121 -7.30 -5.11 -3.57
C LEU A 121 -7.71 -4.83 -5.01
N LEU A 122 -7.38 -3.64 -5.54
CA LEU A 122 -7.90 -3.19 -6.83
C LEU A 122 -6.84 -3.14 -7.93
N THR A 123 -5.62 -2.74 -7.56
CA THR A 123 -4.59 -2.37 -8.54
C THR A 123 -3.53 -3.44 -8.74
N ARG A 124 -3.09 -4.13 -7.69
CA ARG A 124 -1.93 -5.03 -7.69
C ARG A 124 -1.98 -6.10 -8.78
N LYS A 125 -3.15 -6.70 -9.02
CA LYS A 125 -3.32 -7.73 -10.05
C LYS A 125 -3.24 -7.16 -11.47
N LYS A 126 -3.59 -5.88 -11.67
CA LYS A 126 -3.59 -5.18 -12.97
C LYS A 126 -2.23 -4.54 -13.25
N ASN A 127 -1.71 -3.78 -12.28
CA ASN A 127 -0.47 -3.02 -12.35
C ASN A 127 0.39 -3.32 -11.11
N PRO A 128 1.09 -4.47 -11.08
CA PRO A 128 1.98 -4.79 -9.98
C PRO A 128 3.19 -3.84 -9.97
N ILE A 129 3.44 -3.21 -8.83
CA ILE A 129 4.71 -2.52 -8.54
C ILE A 129 5.80 -3.58 -8.58
N ARG A 130 6.66 -3.51 -9.61
CA ARG A 130 7.86 -4.32 -9.73
C ARG A 130 9.04 -3.45 -9.28
N PRO A 131 9.99 -4.00 -8.52
CA PRO A 131 11.24 -3.27 -8.29
C PRO A 131 11.87 -2.95 -9.65
N ALA A 132 12.28 -1.71 -9.86
CA ALA A 132 13.08 -1.36 -11.02
C ALA A 132 14.38 -2.16 -10.92
N ASN A 133 14.78 -2.84 -12.00
CA ASN A 133 15.99 -3.67 -12.05
C ASN A 133 17.28 -2.82 -12.03
N HIS A 134 17.51 -2.06 -10.96
CA HIS A 134 18.71 -1.31 -10.60
C HIS A 134 18.65 -1.16 -9.07
N GLN A 135 19.42 -1.82 -8.20
CA GLN A 135 20.77 -2.34 -8.30
C GLN A 135 20.86 -3.63 -7.47
N VAL A 136 20.95 -4.79 -8.11
CA VAL A 136 21.60 -5.96 -7.49
C VAL A 136 23.07 -5.89 -7.92
N ASN A 137 23.77 -4.86 -7.41
CA ASN A 137 25.21 -4.72 -7.54
C ASN A 137 25.84 -4.40 -6.17
N GLY A 138 25.18 -4.87 -5.10
CA GLY A 138 25.60 -4.70 -3.72
C GLY A 138 25.56 -6.02 -2.97
N GLY A 139 26.64 -6.79 -3.07
CA GLY A 139 27.17 -7.54 -1.92
C GLY A 139 26.47 -8.81 -1.45
N LEU A 140 25.55 -9.42 -2.20
CA LEU A 140 25.15 -10.81 -1.89
C LEU A 140 26.02 -11.77 -2.71
N MET A 141 27.04 -12.31 -2.04
CA MET A 141 27.88 -13.40 -2.51
C MET A 141 27.01 -14.65 -2.73
N THR A 142 26.28 -14.70 -3.84
CA THR A 142 25.79 -15.97 -4.37
C THR A 142 27.03 -16.73 -4.82
N ALA A 143 27.36 -17.79 -4.08
CA ALA A 143 28.50 -18.66 -4.30
C ALA A 143 28.74 -18.93 -5.80
N GLY A 144 29.76 -18.29 -6.37
CA GLY A 144 30.50 -18.78 -7.53
C GLY A 144 29.79 -19.07 -8.85
N ILE A 145 28.54 -18.65 -9.08
CA ILE A 145 27.86 -18.92 -10.37
C ILE A 145 27.96 -17.70 -11.28
N LYS A 146 28.57 -17.89 -12.46
CA LYS A 146 28.68 -16.85 -13.50
C LYS A 146 27.28 -16.52 -14.06
N PRO A 147 27.00 -15.25 -14.44
CA PRO A 147 25.74 -14.88 -15.06
C PRO A 147 25.63 -15.58 -16.43
N GLY A 148 24.86 -16.66 -16.49
CA GLY A 148 24.68 -17.48 -17.70
C GLY A 148 24.35 -18.96 -17.45
N GLU A 149 24.57 -19.48 -16.24
CA GLU A 149 24.38 -20.91 -15.91
C GLU A 149 23.09 -21.21 -15.09
N LEU A 150 22.10 -20.32 -15.10
CA LEU A 150 20.79 -20.68 -14.54
C LEU A 150 20.15 -21.75 -15.44
N PRO A 151 19.72 -22.91 -14.91
CA PRO A 151 19.02 -23.90 -15.69
C PRO A 151 17.67 -23.30 -16.12
N SER A 152 17.60 -22.84 -17.37
CA SER A 152 16.32 -22.63 -18.05
C SER A 152 15.70 -24.00 -18.25
N GLY A 153 14.63 -24.30 -17.51
CA GLY A 153 13.78 -25.45 -17.80
C GLY A 153 13.27 -25.35 -19.23
N GLY A 154 13.80 -26.19 -20.10
CA GLY A 154 13.36 -26.33 -21.47
C GLY A 154 12.39 -27.50 -21.59
N GLU A 155 11.30 -27.29 -22.32
CA GLU A 155 10.83 -28.26 -23.31
C GLU A 155 10.56 -27.54 -24.63
N SER A 156 11.32 -27.98 -25.64
CA SER A 156 11.22 -27.70 -27.07
C SER A 156 10.02 -28.43 -27.70
N SER A 157 9.43 -27.96 -28.81
CA SER A 157 9.87 -28.36 -30.17
C SER A 157 9.05 -27.63 -31.26
N GLY A 158 9.73 -27.21 -32.34
CA GLY A 158 9.21 -26.37 -33.46
C GLY A 158 8.53 -27.15 -34.60
N PRO A 159 8.70 -26.82 -35.92
CA PRO A 159 9.64 -25.87 -36.53
C PRO A 159 9.08 -24.93 -37.62
N ALA A 160 10.02 -24.15 -38.16
CA ALA A 160 9.97 -23.03 -39.09
C ALA A 160 9.29 -23.22 -40.46
N SER A 161 8.89 -22.08 -41.04
CA SER A 161 9.14 -21.77 -42.47
C SER A 161 9.30 -20.27 -42.64
N ALA A 162 10.50 -19.87 -43.07
CA ALA A 162 10.82 -18.54 -43.55
C ALA A 162 10.88 -18.61 -45.08
N THR A 163 10.26 -17.66 -45.78
CA THR A 163 10.60 -17.35 -47.18
C THR A 163 10.47 -15.85 -47.42
N ALA A 164 11.62 -15.28 -47.74
CA ALA A 164 12.00 -14.02 -48.40
C ALA A 164 10.91 -13.12 -49.03
N THR A 165 11.12 -11.79 -48.97
CA THR A 165 11.48 -10.92 -50.13
C THR A 165 11.01 -9.46 -49.93
N THR A 166 11.99 -8.57 -49.80
CA THR A 166 12.20 -7.28 -50.52
C THR A 166 10.98 -6.41 -50.90
N ASN A 167 10.91 -5.17 -50.38
CA ASN A 167 11.01 -3.94 -51.20
C ASN A 167 10.92 -2.63 -50.37
N LYS A 168 11.91 -1.75 -50.64
CA LYS A 168 11.96 -0.28 -50.46
C LYS A 168 11.92 0.30 -51.90
N PRO A 169 11.85 1.63 -52.21
CA PRO A 169 11.57 2.85 -51.44
C PRO A 169 10.57 3.84 -52.12
N ALA A 170 10.17 4.91 -51.42
CA ALA A 170 10.07 6.33 -51.90
C ALA A 170 9.10 7.11 -50.96
N ALA A 171 9.56 8.05 -50.13
CA ALA A 171 9.95 9.44 -50.41
C ALA A 171 8.82 10.45 -50.08
N SER A 172 8.98 11.22 -49.01
CA SER A 172 8.80 12.69 -48.96
C SER A 172 8.98 13.20 -47.52
N THR A 173 9.66 14.35 -47.42
CA THR A 173 10.01 15.12 -46.21
C THR A 173 9.52 16.57 -46.48
N PRO A 174 9.74 17.55 -45.59
CA PRO A 174 9.07 17.90 -44.34
C PRO A 174 8.33 19.28 -44.42
N GLN A 175 7.49 19.64 -43.43
CA GLN A 175 7.24 21.06 -43.02
C GLN A 175 6.30 21.09 -41.80
N ALA A 176 6.73 21.46 -40.59
CA ALA A 176 6.95 22.81 -40.04
C ALA A 176 5.64 23.62 -39.78
N ALA A 177 5.47 24.01 -38.51
CA ALA A 177 4.40 24.85 -37.96
C ALA A 177 4.36 26.27 -38.54
N PRO A 178 3.29 27.06 -38.28
CA PRO A 178 3.44 28.12 -37.28
C PRO A 178 2.18 28.46 -36.45
N ALA A 179 2.37 29.47 -35.61
CA ALA A 179 1.65 29.92 -34.43
C ALA A 179 0.30 30.65 -34.62
N ARG A 180 -0.35 30.87 -33.45
CA ARG A 180 -1.54 31.67 -33.10
C ARG A 180 -1.68 33.04 -33.82
N PRO A 181 -2.89 33.62 -33.72
CA PRO A 181 -2.99 34.92 -33.05
C PRO A 181 -4.08 34.98 -31.97
N ALA A 182 -3.93 36.00 -31.13
CA ALA A 182 -4.84 36.42 -30.07
C ALA A 182 -5.99 37.28 -30.62
N THR A 183 -7.14 37.27 -29.95
CA THR A 183 -8.21 38.26 -30.13
C THR A 183 -8.68 38.74 -28.76
N ASN A 184 -8.63 40.06 -28.59
CA ASN A 184 -9.26 40.85 -27.52
C ASN A 184 -10.69 41.22 -27.94
N GLU A 185 -11.61 41.27 -26.99
CA GLU A 185 -12.90 42.02 -26.93
C GLU A 185 -13.38 41.84 -25.46
N ALA A 186 -13.47 42.79 -24.52
CA ALA A 186 -14.01 44.16 -24.41
C ALA A 186 -15.55 44.22 -24.30
N ASP A 187 -16.03 44.72 -23.13
CA ASP A 187 -17.40 45.11 -22.69
C ASP A 187 -18.48 43.99 -22.67
N GLU A 188 -19.29 43.78 -21.63
CA GLU A 188 -20.01 44.63 -20.67
C GLU A 188 -20.11 43.94 -19.29
#